data_AF-A0A3M1ETW5-F1
#
_entry.id   AF-A0A3M1ETW5-F1
#
_cell.length_a   1.000
_cell.length_b   1.000
_cell.length_c   1.000
_cell.angle_alpha   90.00
_cell.angle_beta   90.00
_cell.angle_gamma   90.00
#
_symmetry.space_group_name_H-M   'P 1'
#
loop_
_entity.id
_entity.type
_entity.pdbx_description
1 polymer ?
#
loop_
_entity_poly.entity_id
_entity_poly.type
_entity_poly.pdbx_seq_one_letter_code
_entity_poly.pdbx_strand_id
1 'polypeptide(L)'
;DDQGLLLPPRLAPIQVVIVPIWRNADERSRVVEAAHREEGRLRDAGFDVTVDDRDQFKPGFKYNEWEQRGVPLRIEIGPRDLQEGNVVLARRDERRKISVPAEHLVAEVEGLLDEIQRNLLARARAFREEHTKTIDAYDDLIALLEGENAFVRLFWCGNPACEAKVKEDTKATLRCIPFERDETEGGSCIVCGASAQGRVLFARAY
;
A
#
# COMPACT_ATOMS: atom_id res chain seq x y z
N ASP A 1 6.73 4.63 -1.54
CA ASP A 1 7.84 4.10 -2.35
C ASP A 1 8.84 5.25 -2.56
N ASP A 2 9.83 5.10 -3.43
CA ASP A 2 10.80 6.18 -3.71
C ASP A 2 10.17 7.42 -4.37
N GLN A 3 8.90 7.36 -4.76
CA GLN A 3 8.15 8.48 -5.36
C GLN A 3 7.14 9.09 -4.38
N GLY A 4 7.18 8.71 -3.10
CA GLY A 4 6.34 9.27 -2.04
C GLY A 4 5.30 8.31 -1.49
N LEU A 5 4.18 8.88 -1.02
CA LEU A 5 3.14 8.12 -0.35
C LEU A 5 2.41 7.19 -1.31
N LEU A 6 1.87 6.11 -0.75
CA LEU A 6 1.05 5.16 -1.46
C LEU A 6 -0.10 4.79 -0.52
N LEU A 7 -1.24 5.44 -0.70
CA LEU A 7 -2.36 5.36 0.22
C LEU A 7 -3.40 4.35 -0.27
N PRO A 8 -3.90 3.46 0.61
CA PRO A 8 -5.08 2.66 0.30
C PRO A 8 -6.30 3.57 0.06
N PRO A 9 -7.10 3.34 -0.99
CA PRO A 9 -8.25 4.19 -1.33
C PRO A 9 -9.24 4.45 -0.20
N ARG A 10 -9.44 3.49 0.71
CA ARG A 10 -10.36 3.66 1.86
C ARG A 10 -9.84 4.60 2.96
N LEU A 11 -8.56 4.96 2.91
CA LEU A 11 -7.91 5.87 3.86
C LEU A 11 -7.41 7.16 3.20
N ALA A 12 -7.42 7.22 1.87
CA ALA A 12 -6.91 8.35 1.12
C ALA A 12 -7.87 9.55 1.28
N PRO A 13 -7.41 10.72 1.76
CA PRO A 13 -8.26 11.90 1.88
C PRO A 13 -8.74 12.45 0.53
N ILE A 14 -8.01 12.11 -0.53
CA ILE A 14 -8.37 12.35 -1.93
C ILE A 14 -8.12 11.03 -2.63
N GLN A 15 -9.19 10.43 -3.14
CA GLN A 15 -9.13 9.15 -3.85
C GLN A 15 -8.79 9.36 -5.32
N VAL A 16 -9.32 10.43 -5.91
CA VAL A 16 -9.17 10.75 -7.31
C VAL A 16 -8.74 12.19 -7.51
N VAL A 17 -7.72 12.41 -8.33
CA VAL A 17 -7.40 13.74 -8.83
C VAL A 17 -7.65 13.82 -10.33
N ILE A 18 -8.31 14.87 -10.80
CA ILE A 18 -8.52 15.14 -12.21
C ILE A 18 -7.55 16.23 -12.65
N VAL A 19 -6.74 15.95 -13.66
CA VAL A 19 -5.80 16.90 -14.24
C VAL A 19 -6.19 17.19 -15.69
N PRO A 20 -6.87 18.32 -15.96
CA PRO A 20 -7.10 18.78 -17.33
C PRO A 20 -5.78 19.18 -18.01
N ILE A 21 -5.66 18.91 -19.31
CA ILE A 21 -4.46 19.13 -20.11
C ILE A 21 -4.82 19.95 -21.34
N TRP A 22 -4.13 21.06 -21.58
CA TRP A 22 -4.37 21.95 -22.73
C TRP A 22 -3.06 22.59 -23.23
N ARG A 23 -3.08 23.12 -24.46
CA ARG A 23 -1.98 23.89 -25.05
C ARG A 23 -2.32 25.35 -25.29
N ASN A 24 -3.60 25.67 -25.49
CA ASN A 24 -4.10 27.01 -25.77
C ASN A 24 -5.35 27.32 -24.93
N ALA A 25 -5.82 28.57 -24.98
CA ALA A 25 -6.95 29.04 -24.18
C ALA A 25 -8.29 28.38 -24.56
N ASP A 26 -8.50 28.10 -25.85
CA ASP A 26 -9.74 27.49 -26.34
C ASP A 26 -9.88 26.03 -25.87
N GLU A 27 -8.78 25.27 -25.93
CA GLU A 27 -8.71 23.93 -25.35
C GLU A 27 -8.95 23.95 -23.85
N ARG A 28 -8.35 24.92 -23.13
CA ARG A 28 -8.44 25.03 -21.67
C ARG A 28 -9.89 25.05 -21.20
N SER A 29 -10.70 25.94 -21.74
CA SER A 29 -12.11 26.07 -21.32
C SER A 29 -12.86 24.74 -21.47
N ARG A 30 -12.65 24.03 -22.58
CA ARG A 30 -13.33 22.75 -22.85
C ARG A 30 -12.89 21.63 -21.92
N VAL A 31 -11.59 21.47 -21.67
CA VAL A 31 -11.09 20.38 -20.81
C VAL A 31 -11.35 20.65 -19.33
N VAL A 32 -11.34 21.91 -18.89
CA VAL A 32 -11.67 22.30 -17.51
C VAL A 32 -13.15 22.10 -17.23
N GLU A 33 -14.03 22.51 -18.16
CA GLU A 33 -15.47 22.25 -18.05
C GLU A 33 -15.75 20.73 -17.98
N ALA A 34 -15.10 19.94 -18.84
CA ALA A 34 -15.20 18.48 -18.78
C ALA A 34 -14.71 17.93 -17.45
N ALA A 35 -13.57 18.40 -16.93
CA ALA A 35 -13.03 17.97 -15.65
C ALA A 35 -14.00 18.21 -14.49
N HIS A 36 -14.62 19.38 -14.40
CA HIS A 36 -15.60 19.66 -13.35
C HIS A 36 -16.91 18.89 -13.53
N ARG A 37 -17.33 18.59 -14.77
CA ARG A 37 -18.46 17.70 -15.01
C ARG A 37 -18.18 16.30 -14.49
N GLU A 38 -17.01 15.74 -14.81
CA GLU A 38 -16.63 14.41 -14.31
C GLU A 38 -16.39 14.40 -12.80
N GLU A 39 -15.87 15.48 -12.23
CA GLU A 39 -15.79 15.67 -10.77
C GLU A 39 -17.16 15.56 -10.11
N GLY A 40 -18.17 16.26 -10.65
CA GLY A 40 -19.54 16.17 -10.15
C GLY A 40 -20.08 14.75 -10.15
N ARG A 41 -19.95 14.04 -11.29
CA ARG A 41 -20.40 12.64 -11.42
C ARG A 41 -19.73 11.71 -10.41
N LEU A 42 -18.44 11.88 -10.16
CA LEU A 42 -17.71 11.04 -9.22
C LEU A 42 -18.03 11.39 -7.76
N ARG A 43 -18.22 12.66 -7.43
CA ARG A 43 -18.66 13.09 -6.10
C ARG A 43 -20.09 12.62 -5.80
N ASP A 44 -20.98 12.65 -6.78
CA ASP A 44 -22.35 12.11 -6.65
C ASP A 44 -22.34 10.59 -6.40
N ALA A 45 -21.31 9.90 -6.89
CA ALA A 45 -21.07 8.48 -6.61
C ALA A 45 -20.35 8.23 -5.25
N GLY A 46 -20.02 9.29 -4.50
CA GLY A 46 -19.44 9.20 -3.16
C GLY A 46 -17.91 9.19 -3.09
N PHE A 47 -17.21 9.54 -4.18
CA PHE A 47 -15.74 9.58 -4.18
C PHE A 47 -15.19 10.94 -3.72
N ASP A 48 -14.07 10.91 -3.00
CA ASP A 48 -13.31 12.11 -2.66
C ASP A 48 -12.44 12.55 -3.85
N VAL A 49 -12.93 13.56 -4.59
CA VAL A 49 -12.34 14.02 -5.86
C VAL A 49 -11.92 15.48 -5.81
N THR A 50 -10.76 15.78 -6.39
CA THR A 50 -10.26 17.15 -6.60
C THR A 50 -9.84 17.36 -8.05
N VAL A 51 -10.17 18.53 -8.62
CA VAL A 51 -9.64 18.99 -9.90
C VAL A 51 -8.40 19.87 -9.68
N ASP A 52 -7.36 19.67 -10.47
CA ASP A 52 -6.16 20.51 -10.50
C ASP A 52 -6.01 21.23 -11.84
N ASP A 53 -6.70 22.36 -11.95
CA ASP A 53 -6.75 23.23 -13.14
C ASP A 53 -5.82 24.46 -13.07
N ARG A 54 -4.90 24.48 -12.09
CA ARG A 54 -3.85 25.51 -11.94
C ARG A 54 -3.07 25.69 -13.23
N ASP A 55 -3.07 26.88 -13.82
CA ASP A 55 -2.46 27.16 -15.12
C ASP A 55 -0.97 27.51 -15.05
N GLN A 56 -0.47 27.84 -13.86
CA GLN A 56 0.93 28.13 -13.58
C GLN A 56 1.84 26.88 -13.60
N PHE A 57 1.26 25.67 -13.61
CA PHE A 57 2.00 24.42 -13.56
C PHE A 57 1.78 23.55 -14.79
N LYS A 58 2.87 22.99 -15.32
CA LYS A 58 2.82 21.98 -16.38
C LYS A 58 2.17 20.68 -15.85
N PRO A 59 1.48 19.90 -16.70
CA PRO A 59 0.85 18.64 -16.28
C PRO A 59 1.80 17.69 -15.55
N GLY A 60 3.04 17.52 -16.04
CA GLY A 60 4.03 16.65 -15.40
C GLY A 60 4.40 17.06 -13.96
N PHE A 61 4.35 18.37 -13.64
CA PHE A 61 4.56 18.84 -12.27
C PHE A 61 3.40 18.40 -11.37
N LYS A 62 2.17 18.62 -11.83
CA LYS A 62 0.95 18.21 -11.11
C LYS A 62 0.95 16.70 -10.87
N TYR A 63 1.30 15.90 -11.88
CA TYR A 63 1.37 14.45 -11.76
C TYR A 63 2.28 14.01 -10.61
N ASN A 64 3.49 14.56 -10.57
CA ASN A 64 4.47 14.25 -9.52
C ASN A 64 3.96 14.70 -8.14
N GLU A 65 3.40 15.91 -8.02
CA GLU A 65 2.85 16.40 -6.75
C GLU A 65 1.77 15.47 -6.18
N TRP A 66 0.83 15.02 -7.02
CA TRP A 66 -0.23 14.11 -6.58
C TRP A 66 0.26 12.68 -6.34
N GLU A 67 1.26 12.22 -7.10
CA GLU A 67 1.92 10.94 -6.87
C GLU A 67 2.70 10.93 -5.55
N GLN A 68 3.39 12.04 -5.21
CA GLN A 68 4.08 12.20 -3.93
C GLN A 68 3.12 12.21 -2.75
N ARG A 69 1.96 12.86 -2.91
CA ARG A 69 0.88 12.87 -1.92
C ARG A 69 0.15 11.53 -1.81
N GLY A 70 0.38 10.61 -2.75
CA GLY A 70 -0.15 9.26 -2.72
C GLY A 70 -1.62 9.14 -3.10
N VAL A 71 -2.14 10.07 -3.91
CA VAL A 71 -3.50 9.96 -4.45
C VAL A 71 -3.60 8.67 -5.27
N PRO A 72 -4.54 7.75 -4.95
CA PRO A 72 -4.60 6.43 -5.58
C PRO A 72 -4.79 6.44 -7.10
N LEU A 73 -5.64 7.33 -7.60
CA LEU A 73 -6.03 7.38 -9.01
C LEU A 73 -5.96 8.81 -9.55
N ARG A 74 -5.33 8.98 -10.71
CA ARG A 74 -5.36 10.24 -11.45
C ARG A 74 -6.14 10.07 -12.75
N ILE A 75 -6.99 11.03 -13.07
CA ILE A 75 -7.69 11.15 -14.35
C ILE A 75 -7.03 12.25 -15.15
N GLU A 76 -6.62 11.93 -16.37
CA GLU A 76 -6.03 12.85 -17.34
C GLU A 76 -7.10 13.14 -18.42
N ILE A 77 -7.44 14.42 -18.62
CA ILE A 77 -8.41 14.87 -19.62
C ILE A 77 -7.74 15.82 -20.60
N GLY A 78 -7.39 15.32 -21.78
CA GLY A 78 -6.81 16.10 -22.87
C GLY A 78 -7.82 16.40 -23.99
N PRO A 79 -7.51 17.33 -24.91
CA PRO A 79 -8.39 17.69 -26.01
C PRO A 79 -8.64 16.52 -26.97
N ARG A 80 -7.65 15.63 -27.14
CA ARG A 80 -7.78 14.44 -27.98
C ARG A 80 -8.74 13.42 -27.35
N ASP A 81 -8.51 13.06 -26.09
CA ASP A 81 -9.36 12.09 -25.40
C ASP A 81 -10.81 12.61 -25.31
N LEU A 82 -10.99 13.91 -25.07
CA LEU A 82 -12.30 14.55 -25.06
C LEU A 82 -13.03 14.50 -26.41
N GLN A 83 -12.31 14.60 -27.54
CA GLN A 83 -12.89 14.43 -28.87
C GLN A 83 -13.31 12.98 -29.16
N GLU A 84 -12.56 12.02 -28.62
CA GLU A 84 -12.81 10.59 -28.75
C GLU A 84 -13.82 10.07 -27.72
N GLY A 85 -14.31 10.92 -26.80
CA GLY A 85 -15.25 10.54 -25.74
C GLY A 85 -14.60 9.73 -24.61
N ASN A 86 -13.28 9.78 -24.48
CA ASN A 86 -12.49 8.99 -23.55
C ASN A 86 -11.83 9.87 -22.47
N VAL A 87 -11.38 9.20 -21.41
CA VAL A 87 -10.47 9.76 -20.39
C VAL A 87 -9.39 8.75 -20.06
N VAL A 88 -8.23 9.22 -19.60
CA VAL A 88 -7.12 8.35 -19.22
C VAL A 88 -7.03 8.24 -17.71
N LEU A 89 -7.08 7.03 -17.18
CA LEU A 89 -6.90 6.70 -15.77
C LEU A 89 -5.48 6.21 -15.53
N ALA A 90 -4.79 6.81 -14.57
CA ALA A 90 -3.42 6.46 -14.17
C ALA A 90 -3.40 6.02 -12.70
N ARG A 91 -3.00 4.77 -12.47
CA ARG A 91 -2.93 4.17 -11.13
C ARG A 91 -1.62 4.52 -10.42
N ARG A 92 -1.70 4.81 -9.12
CA ARG A 92 -0.52 5.13 -8.29
C ARG A 92 0.31 3.90 -7.88
N ASP A 93 -0.34 2.76 -7.67
CA ASP A 93 0.29 1.55 -7.15
C ASP A 93 1.16 0.84 -8.19
N GLU A 94 0.68 0.76 -9.43
CA GLU A 94 1.34 0.03 -10.54
C GLU A 94 1.86 0.96 -11.65
N ARG A 95 1.51 2.26 -11.63
CA ARG A 95 1.84 3.24 -12.69
C ARG A 95 1.32 2.84 -14.06
N ARG A 96 0.28 2.02 -14.10
CA ARG A 96 -0.44 1.63 -15.31
C ARG A 96 -1.40 2.75 -15.71
N LYS A 97 -1.46 3.02 -17.02
CA LYS A 97 -2.48 3.88 -17.63
C LYS A 97 -3.46 3.04 -18.41
N ILE A 98 -4.73 3.41 -18.35
CA ILE A 98 -5.80 2.85 -19.17
C ILE A 98 -6.66 3.98 -19.73
N SER A 99 -7.09 3.86 -20.99
CA SER A 99 -8.05 4.78 -21.59
C SER A 99 -9.42 4.13 -21.52
N VAL A 100 -10.42 4.86 -21.03
CA VAL A 100 -11.80 4.36 -20.87
C VAL A 100 -12.80 5.36 -21.43
N PRO A 101 -13.95 4.90 -21.94
CA PRO A 101 -15.05 5.80 -22.30
C PRO A 101 -15.53 6.60 -21.09
N ALA A 102 -15.73 7.91 -21.27
CA ALA A 102 -16.17 8.79 -20.19
C ALA A 102 -17.54 8.37 -19.61
N GLU A 103 -18.39 7.73 -20.42
CA GLU A 103 -19.68 7.19 -19.96
C GLU A 103 -19.52 6.13 -18.85
N HIS A 104 -18.46 5.31 -18.90
CA HIS A 104 -18.19 4.25 -17.94
C HIS A 104 -17.30 4.68 -16.75
N LEU A 105 -16.88 5.95 -16.72
CA LEU A 105 -15.89 6.46 -15.79
C LEU A 105 -16.16 6.10 -14.32
N VAL A 106 -17.40 6.27 -13.85
CA VAL A 106 -17.75 6.01 -12.44
C VAL A 106 -17.52 4.54 -12.08
N ALA A 107 -17.98 3.61 -12.93
CA ALA A 107 -17.84 2.17 -12.70
C ALA A 107 -16.36 1.73 -12.79
N GLU A 108 -15.60 2.29 -13.72
CA GLU A 108 -14.16 2.03 -13.86
C GLU A 108 -13.38 2.53 -12.63
N VAL A 109 -13.70 3.73 -12.13
CA VAL A 109 -13.09 4.28 -10.92
C VAL A 109 -13.38 3.40 -9.70
N GLU A 110 -14.64 2.99 -9.51
CA GLU A 110 -15.03 2.07 -8.42
C GLU A 110 -14.21 0.78 -8.46
N GLY A 111 -14.20 0.10 -9.62
CA GLY A 111 -13.49 -1.16 -9.80
C GLY A 111 -11.98 -1.03 -9.58
N LEU A 112 -11.36 0.05 -10.08
CA LEU A 112 -9.94 0.29 -9.90
C LEU A 112 -9.56 0.62 -8.45
N LEU A 113 -10.35 1.43 -7.75
CA LEU A 113 -10.06 1.73 -6.34
C LEU A 113 -10.17 0.46 -5.47
N ASP A 114 -11.14 -0.42 -5.73
CA ASP A 114 -11.22 -1.71 -5.05
C ASP A 114 -10.08 -2.66 -5.41
N GLU A 115 -9.62 -2.64 -6.67
CA GLU A 115 -8.44 -3.39 -7.09
C GLU A 115 -7.17 -2.88 -6.40
N ILE A 116 -6.92 -1.56 -6.42
CA ILE A 116 -5.78 -0.94 -5.75
C ILE A 116 -5.79 -1.31 -4.26
N GLN A 117 -6.94 -1.19 -3.58
CA GLN A 117 -7.08 -1.55 -2.16
C GLN A 117 -6.66 -3.01 -1.89
N ARG A 118 -7.08 -3.96 -2.74
CA ARG A 118 -6.71 -5.37 -2.63
C ARG A 118 -5.25 -5.62 -2.95
N ASN A 119 -4.71 -5.00 -4.00
CA ASN A 119 -3.33 -5.17 -4.44
C ASN A 119 -2.36 -4.71 -3.35
N LEU A 120 -2.65 -3.58 -2.70
CA LEU A 120 -1.83 -3.08 -1.59
C LEU A 120 -1.84 -3.99 -0.37
N LEU A 121 -3.01 -4.52 0.00
CA LEU A 121 -3.10 -5.48 1.10
C LEU A 121 -2.35 -6.79 0.76
N ALA A 122 -2.52 -7.30 -0.45
CA ALA A 122 -1.84 -8.50 -0.92
C ALA A 122 -0.32 -8.32 -0.90
N ARG A 123 0.18 -7.21 -1.45
CA ARG A 123 1.60 -6.84 -1.44
C ARG A 123 2.15 -6.74 -0.01
N ALA A 124 1.44 -6.07 0.89
CA ALA A 124 1.86 -5.93 2.28
C ALA A 124 1.90 -7.27 3.02
N ARG A 125 0.93 -8.16 2.77
CA ARG A 125 0.90 -9.52 3.33
C ARG A 125 2.05 -10.38 2.81
N ALA A 126 2.31 -10.34 1.50
CA ALA A 126 3.42 -11.05 0.89
C ALA A 126 4.76 -10.58 1.45
N PHE A 127 4.97 -9.27 1.54
CA PHE A 127 6.17 -8.68 2.14
C PHE A 127 6.37 -9.16 3.58
N ARG A 128 5.31 -9.08 4.41
CA ARG A 128 5.36 -9.56 5.80
C ARG A 128 5.75 -11.04 5.87
N GLU A 129 5.18 -11.88 5.01
CA GLU A 129 5.46 -13.32 5.03
C GLU A 129 6.90 -13.62 4.58
N GLU A 130 7.37 -12.99 3.51
CA GLU A 130 8.74 -13.11 3.00
C GLU A 130 9.80 -12.70 4.05
N HIS A 131 9.46 -11.70 4.87
CA HIS A 131 10.32 -11.16 5.94
C HIS A 131 10.01 -11.75 7.32
N THR A 132 9.22 -12.83 7.38
CA THR A 132 9.02 -13.62 8.60
C THR A 132 9.71 -14.97 8.44
N LYS A 133 10.79 -15.19 9.21
CA LYS A 133 11.57 -16.43 9.16
C LYS A 133 11.11 -17.42 10.22
N THR A 134 11.27 -18.70 9.96
CA THR A 134 11.00 -19.77 10.94
C THR A 134 12.33 -20.37 11.35
N ILE A 135 12.60 -20.43 12.66
CA ILE A 135 13.88 -20.88 13.22
C ILE A 135 13.64 -21.89 14.35
N ASP A 136 14.48 -22.92 14.38
CA ASP A 136 14.45 -24.00 15.37
C ASP A 136 15.70 -24.05 16.27
N ALA A 137 16.75 -23.28 15.96
CA ALA A 137 18.00 -23.26 16.71
C ALA A 137 18.36 -21.85 17.22
N TYR A 138 18.96 -21.77 18.40
CA TYR A 138 19.33 -20.49 19.02
C TYR A 138 20.39 -19.72 18.23
N ASP A 139 21.40 -20.43 17.72
CA ASP A 139 22.52 -19.80 17.00
C ASP A 139 22.05 -19.20 15.67
N ASP A 140 21.10 -19.84 14.99
CA ASP A 140 20.46 -19.32 13.78
C ASP A 140 19.69 -18.03 14.05
N LEU A 141 19.03 -17.93 15.22
CA LEU A 141 18.34 -16.70 15.63
C LEU A 141 19.33 -15.54 15.79
N ILE A 142 20.47 -15.78 16.44
CA ILE A 142 21.52 -14.77 16.63
C ILE A 142 22.05 -14.33 15.26
N ALA A 143 22.47 -15.29 14.43
CA ALA A 143 23.04 -15.02 13.12
C ALA A 143 22.06 -14.26 12.21
N LEU A 144 20.77 -14.63 12.20
CA LEU A 144 19.75 -13.92 11.43
C LEU A 144 19.62 -12.47 11.87
N LEU A 145 19.50 -12.22 13.17
CA LEU A 145 19.26 -10.89 13.70
C LEU A 145 20.52 -10.01 13.72
N GLU A 146 21.72 -10.57 13.66
CA GLU A 146 22.95 -9.78 13.41
C GLU A 146 22.98 -9.21 11.99
N GLY A 147 22.49 -9.98 11.00
CA GLY A 147 22.52 -9.59 9.58
C GLY A 147 21.35 -8.72 9.14
N GLU A 148 20.12 -9.09 9.50
CA GLU A 148 18.90 -8.39 9.05
C GLU A 148 17.84 -8.26 10.14
N ASN A 149 16.91 -7.32 9.94
CA ASN A 149 15.71 -7.22 10.77
C ASN A 149 14.63 -8.11 10.18
N ALA A 150 14.12 -9.04 10.98
CA ALA A 150 13.04 -9.94 10.58
C ALA A 150 12.08 -10.19 11.74
N PHE A 151 10.86 -10.59 11.40
CA PHE A 151 10.02 -11.34 12.34
C PHE A 151 10.51 -12.79 12.37
N VAL A 152 10.54 -13.41 13.53
CA VAL A 152 11.02 -14.79 13.69
C VAL A 152 9.99 -15.63 14.42
N ARG A 153 9.49 -16.67 13.75
CA ARG A 153 8.66 -17.73 14.32
C ARG A 153 9.55 -18.78 14.94
N LEU A 154 9.47 -18.93 16.26
CA LEU A 154 10.30 -19.85 17.03
C LEU A 154 9.52 -20.49 18.17
N PHE A 155 10.06 -21.58 18.70
CA PHE A 155 9.52 -22.23 19.89
C PHE A 155 10.01 -21.55 21.17
N TRP A 156 9.08 -21.23 22.05
CA TRP A 156 9.35 -20.63 23.36
C TRP A 156 8.48 -21.30 24.43
N CYS A 157 9.08 -21.63 25.57
CA CYS A 157 8.42 -22.38 26.65
C CYS A 157 7.50 -21.52 27.55
N GLY A 158 7.32 -20.22 27.27
CA GLY A 158 6.55 -19.32 28.13
C GLY A 158 7.32 -18.76 29.33
N ASN A 159 8.58 -19.16 29.55
CA ASN A 159 9.38 -18.69 30.67
C ASN A 159 9.99 -17.31 30.40
N PRO A 160 9.73 -16.28 31.24
CA PRO A 160 10.31 -14.95 31.11
C PRO A 160 11.84 -14.93 31.09
N ALA A 161 12.52 -15.86 31.76
CA ALA A 161 13.98 -15.95 31.74
C ALA A 161 14.53 -16.28 30.34
N CYS A 162 13.80 -17.11 29.57
CA CYS A 162 14.18 -17.42 28.19
C CYS A 162 13.99 -16.21 27.26
N GLU A 163 12.91 -15.45 27.45
CA GLU A 163 12.71 -14.20 26.72
C GLU A 163 13.78 -13.16 27.08
N ALA A 164 14.11 -13.01 28.36
CA ALA A 164 15.15 -12.09 28.83
C ALA A 164 16.52 -12.40 28.21
N LYS A 165 16.87 -13.69 28.09
CA LYS A 165 18.10 -14.11 27.41
C LYS A 165 18.10 -13.76 25.93
N VAL A 166 17.02 -14.05 25.19
CA VAL A 166 16.89 -13.63 23.78
C VAL A 166 17.04 -12.12 23.65
N LYS A 167 16.43 -11.34 24.54
CA LYS A 167 16.54 -9.88 24.57
C LYS A 167 17.95 -9.40 24.84
N GLU A 168 18.65 -10.01 25.78
CA GLU A 168 20.04 -9.66 26.10
C GLU A 168 20.94 -9.84 24.88
N ASP A 169 20.86 -11.02 24.26
CA ASP A 169 21.73 -11.47 23.18
C ASP A 169 21.38 -10.79 21.83
N THR A 170 20.09 -10.57 21.53
CA THR A 170 19.65 -10.15 20.18
C THR A 170 18.89 -8.82 20.13
N LYS A 171 18.50 -8.27 21.29
CA LYS A 171 17.53 -7.15 21.44
C LYS A 171 16.11 -7.46 20.96
N ALA A 172 15.84 -8.68 20.50
CA ALA A 172 14.48 -9.10 20.18
C ALA A 172 13.68 -9.43 21.46
N THR A 173 12.38 -9.17 21.43
CA THR A 173 11.44 -9.60 22.47
C THR A 173 10.24 -10.27 21.82
N LEU A 174 9.43 -10.94 22.64
CA LEU A 174 8.15 -11.47 22.19
C LEU A 174 7.29 -10.32 21.64
N ARG A 175 6.72 -10.52 20.45
CA ARG A 175 5.81 -9.57 19.79
C ARG A 175 4.38 -9.97 20.01
N CYS A 176 4.08 -11.23 19.73
CA CYS A 176 2.78 -11.82 20.02
C CYS A 176 2.87 -13.34 20.06
N ILE A 177 1.85 -13.92 20.68
CA ILE A 177 1.49 -15.33 20.54
C ILE A 177 0.34 -15.35 19.53
N PRO A 178 0.54 -15.82 18.28
CA PRO A 178 -0.51 -15.81 17.27
C PRO A 178 -1.71 -16.66 17.71
N PHE A 179 -2.93 -16.13 17.56
CA PHE A 179 -4.16 -16.87 17.92
C PHE A 179 -4.38 -18.09 17.01
N GLU A 180 -3.99 -18.00 15.75
CA GLU A 180 -4.11 -19.08 14.74
C GLU A 180 -2.84 -19.95 14.68
N ARG A 181 -1.99 -19.94 15.71
CA ARG A 181 -0.80 -20.82 15.74
C ARG A 181 -1.25 -22.29 15.77
N ASP A 182 -0.49 -23.16 15.12
CA ASP A 182 -0.70 -24.59 15.25
C ASP A 182 -0.23 -25.05 16.64
N GLU A 183 -1.18 -25.25 17.55
CA GLU A 183 -0.88 -25.74 18.90
C GLU A 183 -0.51 -27.22 18.94
N THR A 184 -0.78 -27.95 17.84
CA THR A 184 -0.35 -29.34 17.67
C THR A 184 1.09 -29.44 17.18
N GLU A 185 1.65 -28.34 16.66
CA GLU A 185 3.07 -28.22 16.35
C GLU A 185 3.87 -28.21 17.67
N GLY A 186 4.34 -29.39 18.05
CA GLY A 186 5.22 -29.58 19.19
C GLY A 186 6.66 -29.22 18.83
N GLY A 187 7.34 -28.53 19.73
CA GLY A 187 8.77 -28.24 19.59
C GLY A 187 9.46 -28.02 20.92
N SER A 188 10.77 -27.82 20.84
CA SER A 188 11.60 -27.50 22.00
C SER A 188 11.93 -26.02 21.99
N CYS A 189 11.77 -25.36 23.13
CA CYS A 189 12.19 -23.99 23.34
C CYS A 189 13.64 -23.83 22.89
N ILE A 190 13.89 -22.91 21.96
CA ILE A 190 15.23 -22.73 21.36
C ILE A 190 16.28 -22.35 22.41
N VAL A 191 15.87 -21.82 23.58
CA VAL A 191 16.77 -21.36 24.63
C VAL A 191 17.15 -22.47 25.62
N CYS A 192 16.15 -23.22 26.12
CA CYS A 192 16.34 -24.14 27.25
C CYS A 192 15.97 -25.59 26.95
N GLY A 193 15.48 -25.89 25.74
CA GLY A 193 15.08 -27.24 25.33
C GLY A 193 13.76 -27.75 25.93
N ALA A 194 13.12 -27.02 26.84
CA ALA A 194 11.82 -27.40 27.40
C ALA A 194 10.72 -27.41 26.33
N SER A 195 9.69 -28.24 26.49
CA SER A 195 8.57 -28.31 25.54
C SER A 195 7.87 -26.96 25.35
N ALA A 196 7.53 -26.66 24.10
CA ALA A 196 6.77 -25.49 23.69
C ALA A 196 5.59 -25.93 22.80
N GLN A 197 4.47 -25.24 22.93
CA GLN A 197 3.25 -25.48 22.14
C GLN A 197 3.11 -24.38 21.09
N GLY A 198 3.25 -24.77 19.82
CA GLY A 198 3.21 -23.86 18.69
C GLY A 198 4.32 -22.80 18.70
N ARG A 199 4.44 -22.09 17.59
CA ARG A 199 5.42 -21.03 17.44
C ARG A 199 4.89 -19.68 17.91
N VAL A 200 5.79 -18.88 18.45
CA VAL A 200 5.55 -17.48 18.82
C VAL A 200 6.39 -16.56 17.94
N LEU A 201 6.06 -15.26 17.92
CA LEU A 201 6.78 -14.28 17.12
C LEU A 201 7.73 -13.44 17.99
N PHE A 202 9.01 -13.44 17.65
CA PHE A 202 10.02 -12.53 18.16
C PHE A 202 10.47 -11.56 17.06
N ALA A 203 10.83 -10.35 17.46
CA ALA A 203 11.50 -9.38 16.58
C ALA A 203 12.16 -8.29 17.42
N ARG A 204 13.04 -7.48 16.83
CA ARG A 204 13.45 -6.20 17.42
C ARG A 204 12.28 -5.21 17.38
N ALA A 205 12.16 -4.40 18.42
CA ALA A 205 11.17 -3.31 18.44
C ALA A 205 11.68 -2.14 17.61
N TYR A 206 10.74 -1.34 17.09
CA TYR A 206 11.01 -0.07 16.45
C TYR A 206 11.52 0.97 17.46
#